data_AF-A0A0N8PQS2-F1
#
_entry.id   AF-A0A0N8PQS2-F1
#
_cell.length_a   1.000
_cell.length_b   1.000
_cell.length_c   1.000
_cell.angle_alpha   90.00
_cell.angle_beta   90.00
_cell.angle_gamma   90.00
#
_symmetry.space_group_name_H-M   'P 1'
#
loop_
_entity.id
_entity.type
_entity.pdbx_description
1 polymer ?
#
loop_
_entity_poly.entity_id
_entity_poly.type
_entity_poly.pdbx_seq_one_letter_code
_entity_poly.pdbx_strand_id
1 'polypeptide(L)'
;MYDRGLAAGGLRSGVVMPIVGASRALGTLDFASREAAAYGQLQVATLRELSHYLGTALHNARLSQEREDTAAKLARTQEHLNLVDKVRAVGQLASGVAHDFNNLLAGILGNAQLLLFEAQGDDQRDMLRVIERAAKDGAETVRRLQGFARMEHDSPMTEVRLDMLARDAIDITRPRWRDVAQSRGAAIEIVKQLQPVTPLAGRPAELREVLTNLIINAVDAMPKGGKLTVATYDEMM
;
A
#
# COMPACT_ATOMS: atom_id res chain seq x y z
N MET A 1 11.17 -23.99 -49.16
CA MET A 1 11.44 -22.57 -49.45
C MET A 1 12.87 -22.11 -49.04
N TYR A 2 13.82 -23.02 -48.71
CA TYR A 2 15.15 -22.68 -48.15
C TYR A 2 16.34 -22.83 -49.12
N ASP A 3 16.12 -23.25 -50.36
CA ASP A 3 17.20 -23.66 -51.27
C ASP A 3 18.02 -22.47 -51.84
N ARG A 4 17.44 -21.26 -51.89
CA ARG A 4 18.13 -20.07 -52.44
C ARG A 4 19.10 -19.38 -51.47
N GLY A 5 18.99 -19.62 -50.16
CA GLY A 5 19.85 -18.96 -49.14
C GLY A 5 21.19 -19.67 -48.91
N LEU A 6 21.24 -20.99 -49.06
CA LEU A 6 22.45 -21.80 -48.84
C LEU A 6 23.49 -21.62 -49.97
N ALA A 7 23.02 -21.43 -51.21
CA ALA A 7 23.89 -21.33 -52.38
C ALA A 7 24.78 -20.07 -52.40
N ALA A 8 24.31 -18.94 -51.85
CA ALA A 8 25.06 -17.68 -51.84
C ALA A 8 26.31 -17.73 -50.92
N GLY A 9 26.35 -18.65 -49.95
CA GLY A 9 27.47 -18.84 -49.02
C GLY A 9 28.43 -19.98 -49.38
N GLY A 10 28.18 -20.70 -50.49
CA GLY A 10 28.94 -21.90 -50.88
C GLY A 10 28.61 -23.16 -50.07
N LEU A 11 27.44 -23.21 -49.42
CA LEU A 11 26.93 -24.40 -48.74
C LEU A 11 26.25 -25.31 -49.78
N ARG A 12 26.55 -26.61 -49.74
CA ARG A 12 26.12 -27.61 -50.74
C ARG A 12 25.24 -28.72 -50.18
N SER A 13 25.11 -28.82 -48.85
CA SER A 13 24.12 -29.69 -48.19
C SER A 13 23.73 -29.13 -46.82
N GLY A 14 22.59 -29.57 -46.29
CA GLY A 14 22.11 -29.18 -44.97
C GLY A 14 21.06 -30.13 -44.43
N VAL A 15 20.89 -30.14 -43.11
CA VAL A 15 19.88 -30.92 -42.41
C VAL A 15 19.29 -30.07 -41.29
N VAL A 16 17.97 -30.15 -41.16
CA VAL A 16 17.20 -29.44 -40.14
C VAL A 16 16.50 -30.47 -39.28
N MET A 17 16.75 -30.44 -37.98
CA MET A 17 16.11 -31.34 -37.02
C MET A 17 15.20 -30.55 -36.08
N PRO A 18 13.94 -30.94 -35.90
CA PRO A 18 13.09 -30.32 -34.90
C PRO A 18 13.56 -30.71 -33.49
N ILE A 19 13.68 -29.71 -32.62
CA ILE A 19 13.80 -29.94 -31.18
C ILE A 19 12.38 -30.01 -30.61
N VAL A 20 11.96 -31.18 -30.14
CA VAL A 20 10.60 -31.41 -29.63
C VAL A 20 10.67 -31.77 -28.15
N GLY A 21 9.96 -31.02 -27.30
CA GLY A 21 9.79 -31.32 -25.88
C GLY A 21 8.32 -31.58 -25.55
N ALA A 22 8.02 -32.69 -24.86
CA ALA A 22 6.68 -33.06 -24.38
C ALA A 22 5.53 -32.85 -25.40
N SER A 23 5.77 -33.15 -26.68
CA SER A 23 4.82 -33.01 -27.81
C SER A 23 4.68 -31.62 -28.45
N ARG A 24 5.57 -30.67 -28.14
CA ARG A 24 5.63 -29.36 -28.79
C ARG A 24 7.01 -29.10 -29.41
N ALA A 25 7.03 -28.56 -30.63
CA ALA A 25 8.26 -28.06 -31.22
C ALA A 25 8.77 -26.84 -30.43
N LEU A 26 9.95 -26.96 -29.84
CA LEU A 26 10.65 -25.92 -29.11
C LEU A 26 11.54 -25.06 -30.02
N GLY A 27 11.98 -25.62 -31.16
CA GLY A 27 12.83 -24.96 -32.14
C GLY A 27 13.37 -25.94 -33.17
N THR A 28 14.40 -25.53 -33.92
CA THR A 28 15.13 -26.40 -34.85
C THR A 28 16.63 -26.35 -34.59
N LEU A 29 17.32 -27.43 -34.92
CA LEU A 29 18.77 -27.54 -35.03
C LEU A 29 19.12 -27.63 -36.52
N ASP A 30 19.80 -26.60 -37.01
CA ASP A 30 20.14 -26.48 -38.41
C ASP A 30 21.64 -26.72 -38.58
N PHE A 31 22.00 -27.69 -39.42
CA PHE A 31 23.38 -27.99 -39.78
C PHE A 31 23.55 -27.81 -41.28
N ALA A 32 24.63 -27.15 -41.70
CA ALA A 32 24.95 -26.96 -43.10
C ALA A 32 26.42 -27.27 -43.38
N SER A 33 26.71 -27.77 -44.58
CA SER A 33 28.06 -28.15 -45.02
C SER A 33 28.35 -27.64 -46.43
N ARG A 34 29.63 -27.38 -46.71
CA ARG A 34 30.14 -27.06 -48.06
C ARG A 34 30.35 -28.32 -48.91
N GLU A 35 30.35 -29.50 -48.29
CA GLU A 35 30.43 -30.77 -49.00
C GLU A 35 29.06 -31.18 -49.55
N ALA A 36 29.06 -31.76 -50.75
CA ALA A 36 27.86 -32.36 -51.31
C ALA A 36 27.57 -33.68 -50.58
N ALA A 37 26.32 -33.90 -50.17
CA ALA A 37 25.87 -35.11 -49.46
C ALA A 37 26.60 -35.40 -48.12
N ALA A 38 26.95 -34.36 -47.35
CA ALA A 38 27.67 -34.50 -46.08
C ALA A 38 26.92 -35.27 -44.97
N TYR A 39 25.60 -35.42 -45.10
CA TYR A 39 24.72 -36.02 -44.09
C TYR A 39 24.13 -37.34 -44.60
N GLY A 40 24.79 -38.45 -44.26
CA GLY A 40 24.28 -39.80 -44.49
C GLY A 40 23.27 -40.24 -43.44
N GLN A 41 22.77 -41.48 -43.58
CA GLN A 41 21.74 -42.02 -42.67
C GLN A 41 22.19 -42.06 -41.21
N LEU A 42 23.46 -42.38 -40.94
CA LEU A 42 24.00 -42.42 -39.58
C LEU A 42 24.04 -41.02 -38.96
N GLN A 43 24.54 -40.01 -39.68
CA GLN A 43 24.58 -38.63 -39.19
C GLN A 43 23.16 -38.11 -38.91
N VAL A 44 22.21 -38.38 -39.82
CA VAL A 44 20.80 -38.00 -39.63
C VAL A 44 20.19 -38.71 -38.40
N ALA A 45 20.50 -39.99 -38.17
CA ALA A 45 20.02 -40.73 -37.01
C ALA A 45 20.60 -40.16 -35.69
N THR A 46 21.90 -39.90 -35.63
CA THR A 46 22.56 -39.30 -34.46
C THR A 46 22.01 -37.90 -34.17
N LEU A 47 21.86 -37.05 -35.19
CA LEU A 47 21.31 -35.70 -35.02
C LEU A 47 19.85 -35.74 -34.54
N ARG A 48 19.07 -36.74 -34.95
CA ARG A 48 17.70 -36.94 -34.45
C ARG A 48 17.67 -37.30 -32.97
N GLU A 49 18.52 -38.22 -32.51
CA GLU A 49 18.62 -38.55 -31.09
C GLU A 49 19.07 -37.37 -30.25
N LEU A 50 20.10 -36.65 -30.68
CA LEU A 50 20.57 -35.44 -29.99
C LEU A 50 19.47 -34.37 -29.91
N SER A 51 18.68 -34.20 -30.97
CA SER A 51 17.55 -33.26 -30.98
C SER A 51 16.45 -33.68 -29.99
N HIS A 52 16.23 -34.99 -29.83
CA HIS A 52 15.29 -35.52 -28.85
C HIS A 52 15.77 -35.31 -27.41
N TYR A 53 17.05 -35.60 -27.12
CA TYR A 53 17.66 -35.34 -25.81
C TYR A 53 17.63 -33.85 -25.46
N LEU A 54 17.98 -32.98 -26.42
CA LEU A 54 17.94 -31.54 -26.22
C LEU A 54 16.51 -31.05 -25.95
N GLY A 55 15.52 -31.60 -26.66
CA GLY A 55 14.11 -31.28 -26.43
C GLY A 55 13.63 -31.64 -25.03
N THR A 56 14.04 -32.79 -24.53
CA THR A 56 13.74 -33.23 -23.15
C THR A 56 14.45 -32.34 -22.12
N ALA A 57 15.73 -32.05 -22.32
CA ALA A 57 16.51 -31.22 -21.41
C ALA A 57 15.96 -29.78 -21.33
N LEU A 58 15.64 -29.17 -22.47
CA LEU A 58 15.04 -27.83 -22.51
C LEU A 58 13.66 -27.79 -21.86
N HIS A 59 12.84 -28.83 -22.08
CA HIS A 59 11.54 -28.95 -21.41
C HIS A 59 11.69 -29.02 -19.89
N ASN A 60 12.61 -29.85 -19.39
CA ASN A 60 12.86 -29.99 -17.96
C ASN A 60 13.41 -28.70 -17.34
N ALA A 61 14.36 -28.03 -18.01
CA ALA A 61 14.90 -26.76 -17.55
C ALA A 61 13.81 -25.68 -17.45
N ARG A 62 12.93 -25.60 -18.45
CA ARG A 62 11.79 -24.68 -18.43
C ARG A 62 10.82 -25.00 -17.31
N LEU A 63 10.47 -26.28 -17.12
CA LEU A 63 9.57 -26.70 -16.05
C LEU A 63 10.17 -26.42 -14.66
N SER A 64 11.48 -26.60 -14.49
CA SER A 64 12.18 -26.24 -13.25
C SER A 64 12.10 -24.74 -12.98
N GLN A 65 12.35 -23.92 -14.00
CA GLN A 65 12.26 -22.47 -13.90
C GLN A 65 10.82 -22.02 -13.53
N GLU A 66 9.81 -22.54 -14.21
CA GLU A 66 8.40 -22.21 -13.93
C GLU A 66 8.00 -22.60 -12.49
N ARG A 67 8.53 -23.72 -11.98
CA ARG A 67 8.33 -24.14 -10.58
C ARG A 67 9.00 -23.20 -9.59
N GLU A 68 10.23 -22.80 -9.84
CA GLU A 68 10.96 -21.84 -8.99
C GLU A 68 10.25 -20.49 -8.94
N ASP A 69 9.83 -19.97 -10.09
CA ASP A 69 9.10 -18.70 -10.19
C ASP A 69 7.76 -18.78 -9.43
N THR A 70 7.04 -19.89 -9.56
CA THR A 70 5.78 -20.12 -8.85
C THR A 70 5.99 -20.24 -7.35
N ALA A 71 7.02 -20.97 -6.91
CA ALA A 71 7.38 -21.11 -5.50
C ALA A 71 7.78 -19.76 -4.88
N ALA A 72 8.58 -18.96 -5.60
CA ALA A 72 8.97 -17.63 -5.16
C ALA A 72 7.76 -16.69 -5.03
N LYS A 73 6.82 -16.73 -5.99
CA LYS A 73 5.58 -15.96 -5.93
C LYS A 73 4.69 -16.38 -4.76
N LEU A 74 4.58 -17.70 -4.51
CA LEU A 74 3.82 -18.24 -3.39
C LEU A 74 4.43 -17.80 -2.05
N ALA A 75 5.75 -17.91 -1.89
CA ALA A 75 6.45 -17.48 -0.69
C ALA A 75 6.22 -16.00 -0.38
N ARG A 76 6.38 -15.11 -1.38
CA ARG A 76 6.11 -13.67 -1.22
C ARG A 76 4.66 -13.39 -0.83
N THR A 77 3.71 -14.10 -1.44
CA THR A 77 2.29 -13.95 -1.12
C THR A 77 2.01 -14.40 0.31
N GLN A 78 2.59 -15.52 0.74
CA GLN A 78 2.43 -16.02 2.11
C GLN A 78 3.04 -15.06 3.15
N GLU A 79 4.22 -14.50 2.88
CA GLU A 79 4.83 -13.49 3.74
C GLU A 79 3.95 -12.24 3.84
N HIS A 80 3.38 -11.79 2.73
CA HIS A 80 2.47 -10.65 2.71
C HIS A 80 1.19 -10.93 3.51
N LEU A 81 0.60 -12.12 3.35
CA LEU A 81 -0.58 -12.53 4.14
C LEU A 81 -0.27 -12.61 5.63
N ASN A 82 0.85 -13.21 6.01
CA ASN A 82 1.28 -13.28 7.41
C ASN A 82 1.48 -11.87 8.01
N LEU A 83 2.05 -10.93 7.23
CA LEU A 83 2.21 -9.55 7.65
C LEU A 83 0.84 -8.87 7.85
N VAL A 84 -0.07 -9.03 6.90
CA VAL A 84 -1.44 -8.47 6.98
C VAL A 84 -2.18 -9.03 8.19
N ASP A 85 -2.13 -10.33 8.43
CA ASP A 85 -2.79 -10.96 9.59
C ASP A 85 -2.19 -10.49 10.91
N LYS A 86 -0.86 -10.33 10.97
CA LYS A 86 -0.19 -9.78 12.15
C LYS A 86 -0.61 -8.33 12.41
N VAL A 87 -0.67 -7.50 11.37
CA VAL A 87 -1.14 -6.11 11.47
C VAL A 87 -2.61 -6.07 11.90
N ARG A 88 -3.48 -6.93 11.36
CA ARG A 88 -4.89 -7.04 11.75
C ARG A 88 -5.03 -7.43 13.22
N ALA A 89 -4.31 -8.46 13.67
CA ALA A 89 -4.34 -8.89 15.07
C ALA A 89 -3.85 -7.80 16.03
N VAL A 90 -2.79 -7.07 15.66
CA VAL A 90 -2.33 -5.90 16.42
C VAL A 90 -3.41 -4.81 16.44
N GLY A 91 -4.10 -4.57 15.32
CA GLY A 91 -5.20 -3.60 15.23
C GLY A 91 -6.39 -3.96 16.13
N GLN A 92 -6.85 -5.21 16.11
CA GLN A 92 -7.94 -5.66 16.97
C GLN A 92 -7.59 -5.52 18.46
N LEU A 93 -6.39 -5.94 18.86
CA LEU A 93 -5.90 -5.78 20.24
C LEU A 93 -5.78 -4.32 20.63
N ALA A 94 -5.23 -3.48 19.76
CA ALA A 94 -5.10 -2.05 20.00
C ALA A 94 -6.46 -1.35 20.12
N SER A 95 -7.48 -1.76 19.35
CA SER A 95 -8.84 -1.20 19.44
C SER A 95 -9.48 -1.46 20.80
N GLY A 96 -9.42 -2.70 21.29
CA GLY A 96 -9.93 -3.09 22.61
C GLY A 96 -9.17 -2.40 23.75
N VAL A 97 -7.84 -2.46 23.73
CA VAL A 97 -6.99 -1.81 24.74
C VAL A 97 -7.21 -0.30 24.75
N ALA A 98 -7.30 0.33 23.57
CA ALA A 98 -7.50 1.77 23.49
C ALA A 98 -8.87 2.23 23.99
N HIS A 99 -9.92 1.44 23.79
CA HIS A 99 -11.23 1.72 24.39
C HIS A 99 -11.12 1.77 25.93
N ASP A 100 -10.44 0.79 26.53
CA ASP A 100 -10.28 0.73 27.99
C ASP A 100 -9.42 1.88 28.52
N PHE A 101 -8.34 2.22 27.83
CA PHE A 101 -7.53 3.41 28.16
C PHE A 101 -8.34 4.70 28.08
N ASN A 102 -9.15 4.87 27.03
CA ASN A 102 -10.02 6.05 26.90
C ASN A 102 -11.03 6.13 28.05
N ASN A 103 -11.58 4.99 28.51
CA ASN A 103 -12.48 4.97 29.66
C ASN A 103 -11.79 5.40 30.96
N LEU A 104 -10.57 4.89 31.20
CA LEU A 104 -9.77 5.28 32.37
C LEU A 104 -9.39 6.77 32.32
N LEU A 105 -8.92 7.25 31.17
CA LEU A 105 -8.52 8.64 30.97
C LEU A 105 -9.71 9.59 31.08
N ALA A 106 -10.89 9.22 30.57
CA ALA A 106 -12.11 9.99 30.76
C ALA A 106 -12.50 10.10 32.24
N GLY A 107 -12.36 9.00 33.00
CA GLY A 107 -12.58 9.00 34.45
C GLY A 107 -11.59 9.89 35.21
N ILE A 108 -10.30 9.81 34.88
CA ILE A 108 -9.26 10.66 35.47
C ILE A 108 -9.54 12.13 35.15
N LEU A 109 -9.85 12.44 33.89
CA LEU A 109 -10.15 13.79 33.42
C LEU A 109 -11.39 14.36 34.12
N GLY A 110 -12.48 13.58 34.21
CA GLY A 110 -13.71 14.00 34.87
C GLY A 110 -13.50 14.29 36.36
N ASN A 111 -12.80 13.42 37.08
CA ASN A 111 -12.48 13.64 38.49
C ASN A 111 -11.56 14.86 38.68
N ALA A 112 -10.54 15.02 37.84
CA ALA A 112 -9.67 16.18 37.89
C ALA A 112 -10.44 17.49 37.69
N GLN A 113 -11.39 17.51 36.74
CA GLN A 113 -12.24 18.67 36.48
C GLN A 113 -13.22 18.98 37.62
N LEU A 114 -13.82 17.96 38.25
CA LEU A 114 -14.66 18.12 39.43
C LEU A 114 -13.86 18.69 40.61
N LEU A 115 -12.69 18.12 40.89
CA LEU A 115 -11.81 18.63 41.95
C LEU A 115 -11.32 20.05 41.66
N LEU A 116 -11.12 20.41 40.39
CA LEU A 116 -10.73 21.77 39.99
C LEU A 116 -11.83 22.79 40.34
N PHE A 117 -13.10 22.37 40.21
CA PHE A 117 -14.26 23.19 40.56
C PHE A 117 -14.34 23.44 42.07
N GLU A 118 -13.98 22.45 42.88
CA GLU A 118 -14.02 22.52 44.35
C GLU A 118 -12.73 23.11 44.97
N ALA A 119 -11.64 23.21 44.21
CA ALA A 119 -10.34 23.64 44.71
C ALA A 119 -10.34 25.10 45.21
N GLN A 120 -9.89 25.27 46.45
CA GLN A 120 -9.88 26.56 47.18
C GLN A 120 -8.52 27.28 47.10
N GLY A 121 -7.43 26.58 46.78
CA GLY A 121 -6.07 27.13 46.74
C GLY A 121 -5.37 26.97 45.39
N ASP A 122 -4.48 27.91 45.06
CA ASP A 122 -3.77 27.94 43.77
C ASP A 122 -2.85 26.73 43.56
N ASP A 123 -2.12 26.28 44.60
CA ASP A 123 -1.27 25.09 44.51
C ASP A 123 -2.07 23.82 44.16
N GLN A 124 -3.26 23.67 44.73
CA GLN A 124 -4.16 22.55 44.45
C GLN A 124 -4.70 22.61 43.01
N ARG A 125 -5.03 23.81 42.53
CA ARG A 125 -5.47 24.03 41.14
C ARG A 125 -4.36 23.72 40.14
N ASP A 126 -3.14 24.10 40.43
CA ASP A 126 -2.00 23.86 39.54
C ASP A 126 -1.65 22.37 39.44
N MET A 127 -1.66 21.63 40.56
CA MET A 127 -1.54 20.16 40.53
C MET A 127 -2.64 19.49 39.70
N LEU A 128 -3.89 19.92 39.86
CA LEU A 128 -5.02 19.37 39.12
C LEU A 128 -4.96 19.69 37.62
N ARG A 129 -4.46 20.88 37.23
CA ARG A 129 -4.19 21.22 35.82
C ARG A 129 -3.11 20.33 35.20
N VAL A 130 -2.09 19.94 35.97
CA VAL A 130 -1.06 18.99 35.50
C VAL A 130 -1.70 17.63 35.22
N ILE A 131 -2.56 17.13 36.11
CA ILE A 131 -3.30 15.86 35.91
C ILE A 131 -4.22 15.96 34.68
N GLU A 132 -4.94 17.07 34.53
CA GLU A 132 -5.83 17.31 33.39
C GLU A 132 -5.05 17.26 32.06
N ARG A 133 -3.88 17.92 32.01
CA ARG A 133 -3.02 17.95 30.83
C ARG A 133 -2.46 16.54 30.52
N ALA A 134 -1.96 15.83 31.53
CA ALA A 134 -1.45 14.47 31.35
C ALA A 134 -2.53 13.50 30.83
N ALA A 135 -3.77 13.62 31.32
CA ALA A 135 -4.89 12.81 30.85
C ALA A 135 -5.24 13.11 29.38
N LYS A 136 -5.23 14.40 28.99
CA LYS A 136 -5.46 14.82 27.59
C LYS A 136 -4.36 14.32 26.65
N ASP A 137 -3.10 14.45 27.05
CA ASP A 137 -1.95 13.98 26.27
C ASP A 137 -1.97 12.46 26.10
N GLY A 138 -2.34 11.72 27.15
CA GLY A 138 -2.55 10.28 27.11
C GLY A 138 -3.68 9.89 26.13
N ALA A 139 -4.80 10.60 26.17
CA ALA A 139 -5.93 10.33 25.28
C ALA A 139 -5.58 10.60 23.82
N GLU A 140 -4.76 11.61 23.55
CA GLU A 140 -4.23 11.87 22.22
C GLU A 140 -3.33 10.73 21.73
N THR A 141 -2.45 10.21 22.59
CA THR A 141 -1.56 9.09 22.27
C THR A 141 -2.36 7.83 21.94
N VAL A 142 -3.38 7.53 22.73
CA VAL A 142 -4.29 6.39 22.51
C VAL A 142 -5.06 6.56 21.20
N ARG A 143 -5.50 7.78 20.88
CA ARG A 143 -6.19 8.07 19.61
C ARG A 143 -5.29 7.85 18.39
N ARG A 144 -4.01 8.21 18.47
CA ARG A 144 -3.03 7.91 17.43
C ARG A 144 -2.86 6.40 17.25
N LEU A 145 -2.78 5.64 18.35
CA LEU A 145 -2.70 4.17 18.32
C LEU A 145 -3.95 3.55 17.69
N GLN A 146 -5.14 4.07 18.00
CA GLN A 146 -6.39 3.64 17.35
C GLN A 146 -6.37 3.90 15.84
N GLY A 147 -5.85 5.04 15.38
CA GLY A 147 -5.71 5.33 13.95
C GLY A 147 -4.82 4.32 13.21
N PHE A 148 -3.75 3.84 13.85
CA PHE A 148 -2.93 2.75 13.29
C PHE A 148 -3.65 1.40 13.27
N ALA A 149 -4.53 1.17 14.24
CA ALA A 149 -5.24 -0.09 14.44
C ALA A 149 -6.49 -0.24 13.54
N ARG A 150 -7.07 0.86 13.08
CA ARG A 150 -8.39 0.93 12.44
C ARG A 150 -8.42 0.56 10.95
N MET A 151 -7.48 -0.27 10.49
CA MET A 151 -7.51 -0.83 9.12
C MET A 151 -8.65 -1.87 8.92
N GLU A 152 -9.56 -2.05 9.88
CA GLU A 152 -10.77 -2.87 9.69
C GLU A 152 -11.89 -2.10 9.00
N HIS A 153 -11.95 -2.36 7.69
CA HIS A 153 -12.98 -2.03 6.73
C HIS A 153 -14.31 -2.74 7.00
N ASP A 154 -15.33 -2.02 7.49
CA ASP A 154 -16.72 -2.49 7.36
C ASP A 154 -17.76 -1.37 7.21
N SER A 155 -17.33 -0.15 6.88
CA SER A 155 -18.28 0.93 6.54
C SER A 155 -18.72 0.81 5.08
N PRO A 156 -20.01 0.70 4.73
CA PRO A 156 -20.43 0.49 3.35
C PRO A 156 -19.89 1.59 2.43
N MET A 157 -19.52 1.20 1.20
CA MET A 157 -19.26 2.18 0.14
C MET A 157 -20.57 2.88 -0.18
N THR A 158 -20.62 4.18 0.01
CA THR A 158 -21.77 5.02 -0.31
C THR A 158 -21.34 6.16 -1.21
N GLU A 159 -22.33 6.87 -1.76
CA GLU A 159 -22.08 8.10 -2.50
C GLU A 159 -21.56 9.19 -1.54
N VAL A 160 -20.41 9.76 -1.87
CA VAL A 160 -19.71 10.75 -1.04
C VAL A 160 -19.73 12.12 -1.69
N ARG A 161 -20.21 13.10 -0.94
CA ARG A 161 -20.12 14.53 -1.22
C ARG A 161 -18.83 15.09 -0.60
N LEU A 162 -17.75 15.13 -1.38
CA LEU A 162 -16.42 15.54 -0.88
C LEU A 162 -16.39 16.97 -0.31
N ASP A 163 -17.15 17.88 -0.90
CA ASP A 163 -17.28 19.27 -0.43
C ASP A 163 -17.81 19.35 1.01
N MET A 164 -18.83 18.54 1.31
CA MET A 164 -19.42 18.43 2.65
C MET A 164 -18.47 17.73 3.61
N LEU A 165 -17.82 16.66 3.16
CA LEU A 165 -16.88 15.90 3.98
C LEU A 165 -15.64 16.70 4.38
N ALA A 166 -15.09 17.49 3.45
CA ALA A 166 -13.99 18.42 3.71
C ALA A 166 -14.40 19.52 4.71
N ARG A 167 -15.63 20.02 4.60
CA ARG A 167 -16.18 20.98 5.57
C ARG A 167 -16.26 20.38 6.97
N ASP A 168 -16.80 19.17 7.10
CA ASP A 168 -16.87 18.44 8.38
C ASP A 168 -15.48 18.27 9.01
N ALA A 169 -14.49 17.85 8.22
CA ALA A 169 -13.12 17.64 8.70
C ALA A 169 -12.47 18.94 9.21
N ILE A 170 -12.68 20.06 8.51
CA ILE A 170 -12.20 21.37 8.95
C ILE A 170 -12.86 21.80 10.26
N ASP A 171 -14.16 21.55 10.41
CA ASP A 171 -14.92 21.99 11.58
C ASP A 171 -14.56 21.14 12.82
N ILE A 172 -14.32 19.83 12.66
CA ILE A 172 -13.84 18.93 13.74
C ILE A 172 -12.43 19.33 14.22
N THR A 173 -11.56 19.76 13.30
CA THR A 173 -10.18 20.16 13.64
C THR A 173 -10.07 21.60 14.17
N ARG A 174 -11.17 22.36 14.20
CA ARG A 174 -11.23 23.76 14.64
C ARG A 174 -10.59 24.05 16.00
N PRO A 175 -10.83 23.26 17.05
CA PRO A 175 -10.22 23.50 18.35
C PRO A 175 -8.70 23.48 18.28
N ARG A 176 -8.13 22.52 17.55
CA ARG A 176 -6.68 22.27 17.45
C ARG A 176 -5.90 23.49 16.97
N TRP A 177 -6.32 24.08 15.84
CA TRP A 177 -5.61 25.24 15.29
C TRP A 177 -5.98 26.56 15.98
N ARG A 178 -7.10 26.63 16.70
CA ARG A 178 -7.39 27.73 17.63
C ARG A 178 -6.48 27.71 18.85
N ASP A 179 -6.20 26.53 19.38
CA ASP A 179 -5.29 26.36 20.51
C ASP A 179 -3.87 26.79 20.15
N VAL A 180 -3.40 26.52 18.93
CA VAL A 180 -2.11 27.06 18.43
C VAL A 180 -2.09 28.58 18.44
N ALA A 181 -3.18 29.23 18.01
CA ALA A 181 -3.30 30.68 18.03
C ALA A 181 -3.32 31.25 19.46
N GLN A 182 -4.01 30.60 20.39
CA GLN A 182 -4.13 31.06 21.78
C GLN A 182 -2.87 30.78 22.61
N SER A 183 -2.22 29.63 22.41
CA SER A 183 -1.07 29.20 23.21
C SER A 183 0.28 29.72 22.68
N ARG A 184 0.39 29.96 21.37
CA ARG A 184 1.66 30.36 20.72
C ARG A 184 1.61 31.75 20.07
N GLY A 185 0.47 32.44 20.14
CA GLY A 185 0.27 33.75 19.50
C GLY A 185 0.32 33.69 17.96
N ALA A 186 0.16 32.50 17.39
CA ALA A 186 0.41 32.21 15.99
C ALA A 186 -0.90 31.81 15.28
N ALA A 187 -1.47 32.72 14.48
CA ALA A 187 -2.74 32.47 13.81
C ALA A 187 -2.57 31.56 12.58
N ILE A 188 -3.45 30.56 12.47
CA ILE A 188 -3.61 29.74 11.25
C ILE A 188 -4.87 30.22 10.53
N GLU A 189 -4.70 30.72 9.31
CA GLU A 189 -5.79 31.09 8.41
C GLU A 189 -6.20 29.85 7.60
N ILE A 190 -7.46 29.41 7.76
CA ILE A 190 -8.04 28.33 6.96
C ILE A 190 -8.83 28.94 5.80
N VAL A 191 -8.42 28.65 4.57
CA VAL A 191 -9.14 29.05 3.36
C VAL A 191 -9.89 27.86 2.77
N LYS A 192 -11.22 28.01 2.67
CA LYS A 192 -12.14 26.98 2.17
C LYS A 192 -12.46 27.24 0.69
N GLN A 193 -11.87 26.49 -0.23
CA GLN A 193 -12.17 26.50 -1.67
C GLN A 193 -12.95 25.22 -2.04
N LEU A 194 -14.07 25.01 -1.37
CA LEU A 194 -14.84 23.77 -1.45
C LEU A 194 -15.92 23.90 -2.52
N GLN A 195 -15.64 23.41 -3.72
CA GLN A 195 -16.62 23.33 -4.81
C GLN A 195 -17.30 21.95 -4.78
N PRO A 196 -18.62 21.86 -5.08
CA PRO A 196 -19.25 20.58 -5.36
C PRO A 196 -18.52 19.89 -6.51
N VAL A 197 -18.14 18.64 -6.29
CA VAL A 197 -17.48 17.78 -7.28
C VAL A 197 -18.37 16.59 -7.59
N THR A 198 -18.05 15.88 -8.66
CA THR A 198 -18.77 14.67 -9.04
C THR A 198 -18.79 13.67 -7.86
N PRO A 199 -19.97 13.19 -7.43
CA PRO A 199 -20.05 12.25 -6.32
C PRO A 199 -19.26 10.98 -6.62
N LEU A 200 -18.49 10.52 -5.63
CA LEU A 200 -17.69 9.31 -5.74
C LEU A 200 -18.19 8.24 -4.79
N ALA A 201 -18.04 6.97 -5.19
CA ALA A 201 -18.27 5.85 -4.29
C ALA A 201 -17.08 5.76 -3.31
N GLY A 202 -17.35 5.89 -2.01
CA GLY A 202 -16.32 5.93 -0.98
C GLY A 202 -16.86 5.55 0.39
N ARG A 203 -15.97 5.44 1.38
CA ARG A 203 -16.33 5.22 2.78
C ARG A 203 -16.19 6.56 3.53
N PRO A 204 -17.29 7.27 3.87
CA PRO A 204 -17.22 8.62 4.43
C PRO A 204 -16.37 8.73 5.69
N ALA A 205 -16.42 7.72 6.57
CA ALA A 205 -15.66 7.71 7.82
C ALA A 205 -14.14 7.66 7.58
N GLU A 206 -13.69 6.79 6.67
CA GLU A 206 -12.26 6.63 6.32
C GLU A 206 -11.74 7.91 5.64
N LEU A 207 -12.49 8.45 4.68
CA LEU A 207 -12.12 9.68 4.00
C LEU A 207 -12.06 10.88 4.95
N ARG A 208 -12.98 10.97 5.92
CA ARG A 208 -12.97 12.00 6.97
C ARG A 208 -11.74 11.90 7.84
N GLU A 209 -11.35 10.68 8.21
CA GLU A 209 -10.16 10.41 9.02
C GLU A 209 -8.89 10.83 8.28
N VAL A 210 -8.76 10.48 6.99
CA VAL A 210 -7.66 10.94 6.13
C VAL A 210 -7.58 12.46 6.10
N LEU A 211 -8.69 13.14 5.80
CA LEU A 211 -8.74 14.60 5.73
C LEU A 211 -8.39 15.26 7.08
N THR A 212 -8.90 14.71 8.18
CA THR A 212 -8.61 15.18 9.55
C THR A 212 -7.11 15.08 9.85
N ASN A 213 -6.50 13.94 9.53
CA ASN A 213 -5.06 13.72 9.77
C ASN A 213 -4.20 14.66 8.92
N LEU A 214 -4.57 14.88 7.65
CA LEU A 214 -3.85 15.83 6.79
C LEU A 214 -3.91 17.25 7.33
N ILE A 215 -5.08 17.70 7.80
CA ILE A 215 -5.24 19.03 8.40
C ILE A 215 -4.40 19.16 9.68
N ILE A 216 -4.44 18.16 10.56
CA ILE A 216 -3.64 18.17 11.79
C ILE A 216 -2.14 18.22 11.47
N ASN A 217 -1.67 17.39 10.55
CA ASN A 217 -0.26 17.38 10.13
C ASN A 217 0.17 18.73 9.54
N ALA A 218 -0.68 19.37 8.74
CA ALA A 218 -0.41 20.70 8.21
C ALA A 218 -0.33 21.76 9.31
N VAL A 219 -1.22 21.71 10.30
CA VAL A 219 -1.22 22.61 11.46
C VAL A 219 0.05 22.41 12.30
N ASP A 220 0.43 21.17 12.57
CA ASP A 220 1.64 20.84 13.34
C ASP A 220 2.92 21.31 12.64
N ALA A 221 2.93 21.30 11.29
CA ALA A 221 4.01 21.83 10.46
C ALA A 221 4.05 23.37 10.40
N MET A 222 3.03 24.08 10.92
CA MET A 222 2.94 25.55 10.94
C MET A 222 2.98 26.11 12.38
N PRO A 223 4.06 25.88 13.16
CA PRO A 223 4.13 26.30 14.56
C PRO A 223 4.17 27.82 14.76
N LYS A 224 4.54 28.59 13.71
CA LYS A 224 4.56 30.06 13.69
C LYS A 224 3.30 30.66 13.05
N GLY A 225 2.30 29.83 12.76
CA GLY A 225 1.11 30.24 12.02
C GLY A 225 1.34 30.14 10.52
N GLY A 226 0.31 30.50 9.74
CA GLY A 226 0.35 30.39 8.29
C GLY A 226 -1.03 30.26 7.68
N LYS A 227 -1.07 29.89 6.40
CA LYS A 227 -2.30 29.75 5.62
C LYS A 227 -2.44 28.32 5.11
N LEU A 228 -3.53 27.66 5.49
CA LEU A 228 -3.90 26.33 5.00
C LEU A 228 -5.12 26.45 4.10
N THR A 229 -4.95 26.12 2.83
CA THR A 229 -6.05 26.10 1.85
C THR A 229 -6.52 24.66 1.66
N VAL A 230 -7.83 24.43 1.79
CA VAL A 230 -8.47 23.16 1.46
C VAL A 230 -9.36 23.39 0.26
N ALA A 231 -9.08 22.68 -0.84
CA ALA A 231 -9.81 22.81 -2.09
C ALA A 231 -10.39 21.47 -2.54
N THR A 232 -11.57 21.51 -3.16
CA THR A 232 -12.15 20.37 -3.88
C THR A 232 -12.40 20.80 -5.32
N TYR A 233 -11.98 19.96 -6.27
CA TYR A 233 -12.09 20.20 -7.70
C TYR A 233 -12.26 18.86 -8.43
N ASP A 234 -12.98 18.88 -9.55
CA ASP A 234 -12.92 17.77 -10.51
C ASP A 234 -11.62 17.90 -11.30
N GLU A 235 -10.86 16.82 -11.41
CA GLU A 235 -9.68 16.79 -12.28
C GLU A 235 -10.19 16.73 -13.73
N MET A 236 -9.96 17.80 -14.51
CA MET A 236 -10.28 17.80 -15.93
C MET A 236 -9.46 16.70 -16.62
N MET A 237 -10.13 15.65 -17.09
CA MET A 237 -9.57 14.71 -18.07
C MET A 237 -9.35 15.39 -19.42
#